data_AF-A0A7Y7M8N9-F1
#
_entry.id   AF-A0A7Y7M8N9-F1
#
_cell.length_a   1.000
_cell.length_b   1.000
_cell.length_c   1.000
_cell.angle_alpha   90.00
_cell.angle_beta   90.00
_cell.angle_gamma   90.00
#
_symmetry.space_group_name_H-M   'P 1'
#
loop_
_entity.id
_entity.type
_entity.pdbx_description
1 polymer ?
#
loop_
_entity_poly.entity_id
_entity_poly.type
_entity_poly.pdbx_seq_one_letter_code
_entity_poly.pdbx_strand_id
1 'polypeptide(L)'
;PVSRDEARAGTLPRAPSPFAAKAQAKDDSKCDYWRYCAIDGNLCTTCGGGVHSCPPGTHPSPTSWIGTCFNPQDRRSYLIAYRDCCGQDACNEMNCLSTDGELPTYRPQSNNDIIWCFGTGSLLYNCSTAVIVGTAE
;
A
#
# COMPACT_ATOMS: atom_id res chain seq x y z
N PRO A 1 -27.11 21.78 -36.45
CA PRO A 1 -27.51 20.48 -35.86
C PRO A 1 -26.36 19.94 -35.00
N VAL A 2 -26.46 20.06 -33.68
CA VAL A 2 -25.52 19.43 -32.75
C VAL A 2 -25.90 17.96 -32.64
N SER A 3 -25.03 17.07 -33.13
CA SER A 3 -25.21 15.63 -32.99
C SER A 3 -25.00 15.28 -31.51
N ARG A 4 -26.01 14.69 -30.89
CA ARG A 4 -25.87 14.08 -29.57
C ARG A 4 -25.03 12.82 -29.75
N ASP A 5 -23.78 12.86 -29.27
CA ASP A 5 -22.95 11.66 -29.20
C ASP A 5 -23.69 10.58 -28.39
N GLU A 6 -23.90 9.44 -29.04
CA GLU A 6 -24.49 8.26 -28.46
C GLU A 6 -23.63 7.75 -27.30
N ALA A 7 -24.26 7.51 -26.16
CA ALA A 7 -23.63 6.87 -25.01
C ALA A 7 -23.13 5.48 -25.42
N ARG A 8 -21.81 5.34 -25.59
CA ARG A 8 -21.17 4.04 -25.78
C ARG A 8 -21.44 3.17 -24.55
N ALA A 9 -21.96 1.97 -24.80
CA ALA A 9 -22.05 0.89 -23.82
C ALA A 9 -20.73 0.76 -23.03
N GLY A 10 -20.85 0.74 -21.70
CA GLY A 10 -19.78 1.02 -20.76
C GLY A 10 -18.52 0.16 -20.96
N THR A 11 -17.47 0.79 -21.46
CA THR A 11 -16.10 0.30 -21.29
C THR A 11 -15.79 0.38 -19.81
N LEU A 12 -15.58 -0.78 -19.17
CA LEU A 12 -15.00 -0.85 -17.83
C LEU A 12 -13.76 0.08 -17.76
N PRO A 13 -13.66 1.02 -16.81
CA PRO A 13 -12.51 1.92 -16.70
C PRO A 13 -11.19 1.13 -16.79
N ARG A 14 -10.24 1.64 -17.58
CA ARG A 14 -8.89 1.06 -17.64
C ARG A 14 -8.25 1.17 -16.25
N ALA A 15 -7.44 0.19 -15.86
CA ALA A 15 -6.66 0.29 -14.62
C ALA A 15 -5.81 1.57 -14.63
N PRO A 16 -5.74 2.31 -13.51
CA PRO A 16 -5.12 3.65 -13.46
C PRO A 16 -3.60 3.63 -13.56
N SER A 17 -2.96 2.48 -13.31
CA SER A 17 -1.49 2.34 -13.30
C SER A 17 -1.05 0.94 -13.78
N PRO A 18 0.24 0.75 -14.10
CA PRO A 18 0.79 -0.57 -14.41
C PRO A 18 0.67 -1.57 -13.26
N PHE A 19 0.78 -1.12 -12.00
CA PHE A 19 0.55 -1.97 -10.83
C PHE A 19 -0.91 -2.39 -10.76
N ALA A 20 -1.83 -1.42 -10.84
CA ALA A 20 -3.27 -1.67 -10.79
C ALA A 20 -3.77 -2.62 -11.90
N ALA A 21 -3.09 -2.65 -13.06
CA ALA A 21 -3.41 -3.57 -14.15
C ALA A 21 -3.11 -5.05 -13.81
N LYS A 22 -2.25 -5.31 -12.84
CA LYS A 22 -1.85 -6.65 -12.39
C LYS A 22 -2.31 -6.98 -10.97
N ALA A 23 -2.85 -5.99 -10.25
CA ALA A 23 -3.26 -6.11 -8.87
C ALA A 23 -4.33 -7.21 -8.70
N GLN A 24 -4.22 -7.95 -7.60
CA GLN A 24 -5.19 -8.96 -7.16
C GLN A 24 -5.68 -8.69 -5.73
N ALA A 25 -6.76 -9.34 -5.31
CA ALA A 25 -7.40 -9.09 -4.02
C ALA A 25 -7.73 -10.37 -3.22
N LYS A 26 -6.99 -11.43 -3.47
CA LYS A 26 -7.22 -12.77 -2.90
C LYS A 26 -6.10 -13.25 -1.98
N ASP A 27 -4.85 -12.87 -2.25
CA ASP A 27 -3.69 -13.39 -1.52
C ASP A 27 -2.80 -12.24 -1.05
N ASP A 28 -2.91 -11.88 0.22
CA ASP A 28 -2.17 -10.80 0.85
C ASP A 28 -0.73 -11.19 1.25
N SER A 29 -0.28 -12.40 0.90
CA SER A 29 1.12 -12.82 1.00
C SER A 29 1.94 -12.52 -0.27
N LYS A 30 1.32 -11.94 -1.31
CA LYS A 30 1.95 -11.62 -2.60
C LYS A 30 2.07 -10.12 -2.83
N CYS A 31 3.17 -9.70 -3.46
CA CYS A 31 3.44 -8.29 -3.75
C CYS A 31 2.43 -7.64 -4.70
N ASP A 32 1.68 -8.43 -5.48
CA ASP A 32 0.63 -7.93 -6.38
C ASP A 32 -0.73 -7.80 -5.67
N TYR A 33 -0.82 -8.03 -4.36
CA TYR A 33 -2.02 -7.69 -3.60
C TYR A 33 -2.29 -6.19 -3.67
N TRP A 34 -3.53 -5.82 -3.98
CA TRP A 34 -3.86 -4.46 -4.43
C TRP A 34 -3.51 -3.36 -3.43
N ARG A 35 -3.53 -3.65 -2.11
CA ARG A 35 -3.16 -2.67 -1.09
C ARG A 35 -1.66 -2.36 -1.05
N TYR A 36 -0.82 -3.15 -1.72
CA TYR A 36 0.62 -3.00 -1.71
C TYR A 36 1.15 -2.16 -2.87
N CYS A 37 0.30 -1.33 -3.51
CA CYS A 37 0.67 -0.55 -4.69
C CYS A 37 1.86 0.40 -4.50
N ALA A 38 2.11 0.85 -3.26
CA ALA A 38 3.24 1.69 -2.90
C ALA A 38 4.02 1.17 -1.68
N ILE A 39 3.99 -0.16 -1.41
CA ILE A 39 4.71 -0.74 -0.27
C ILE A 39 6.23 -0.81 -0.55
N ASP A 40 7.03 -0.66 0.50
CA ASP A 40 8.47 -0.95 0.50
C ASP A 40 8.82 -1.84 1.72
N GLY A 41 9.70 -2.80 1.50
CA GLY A 41 10.22 -3.73 2.50
C GLY A 41 9.41 -5.03 2.66
N ASN A 42 9.54 -5.67 3.83
CA ASN A 42 8.87 -6.94 4.12
C ASN A 42 7.37 -6.80 4.42
N LEU A 43 6.55 -7.76 3.98
CA LEU A 43 5.13 -7.82 4.31
C LEU A 43 4.90 -8.33 5.74
N CYS A 44 4.22 -7.56 6.60
CA CYS A 44 3.92 -8.04 7.95
C CYS A 44 3.03 -9.30 7.98
N THR A 45 2.19 -9.50 6.96
CA THR A 45 1.35 -10.70 6.79
C THR A 45 2.18 -11.99 6.74
N THR A 46 3.41 -11.95 6.23
CA THR A 46 4.30 -13.13 6.18
C THR A 46 5.18 -13.27 7.41
N CYS A 47 5.12 -12.31 8.34
CA CYS A 47 6.03 -12.22 9.49
C CYS A 47 5.31 -12.43 10.83
N GLY A 48 4.14 -13.07 10.83
CA GLY A 48 3.32 -13.30 12.03
C GLY A 48 2.42 -12.13 12.44
N GLY A 49 2.38 -11.07 11.62
CA GLY A 49 1.38 -10.02 11.67
C GLY A 49 0.26 -10.25 10.67
N GLY A 50 -0.31 -9.18 10.15
CA GLY A 50 -1.32 -9.20 9.09
C GLY A 50 -1.29 -7.93 8.27
N VAL A 51 -2.24 -7.78 7.35
CA VAL A 51 -2.36 -6.58 6.49
C VAL A 51 -2.48 -5.29 7.30
N HIS A 52 -2.99 -5.36 8.53
CA HIS A 52 -3.26 -4.19 9.37
C HIS A 52 -2.84 -4.40 10.84
N SER A 53 -2.00 -5.40 11.11
CA SER A 53 -1.55 -5.74 12.46
C SER A 53 -0.07 -6.09 12.45
N CYS A 54 0.64 -5.60 13.47
CA CYS A 54 2.07 -5.87 13.62
C CYS A 54 2.34 -7.26 14.21
N PRO A 55 3.47 -7.90 13.86
CA PRO A 55 3.94 -9.11 14.53
C PRO A 55 4.10 -8.91 16.05
N PRO A 56 3.90 -9.96 16.87
CA PRO A 56 4.16 -9.90 18.30
C PRO A 56 5.57 -9.41 18.65
N GLY A 57 5.66 -8.50 19.62
CA GLY A 57 6.94 -7.94 20.09
C GLY A 57 7.51 -6.83 19.21
N THR A 58 6.83 -6.45 18.12
CA THR A 58 7.11 -5.21 17.37
C THR A 58 6.13 -4.11 17.76
N HIS A 59 6.47 -2.87 17.42
CA HIS A 59 5.70 -1.68 17.76
C HIS A 59 5.12 -1.03 16.50
N PRO A 60 3.79 -0.87 16.39
CA PRO A 60 3.18 -0.21 15.25
C PRO A 60 3.52 1.27 15.23
N SER A 61 4.01 1.78 14.10
CA SER A 61 4.23 3.21 13.94
C SER A 61 2.93 4.00 13.99
N PRO A 62 2.89 5.13 14.73
CA PRO A 62 1.80 6.09 14.64
C PRO A 62 1.85 6.93 13.36
N THR A 63 2.96 6.87 12.61
CA THR A 63 3.16 7.60 11.34
C THR A 63 3.20 6.64 10.15
N SER A 64 3.03 7.18 8.94
CA SER A 64 2.95 6.39 7.71
C SER A 64 3.18 7.28 6.49
N TRP A 65 3.64 6.68 5.39
CA TRP A 65 3.37 7.22 4.05
C TRP A 65 2.03 6.70 3.54
N ILE A 66 1.49 7.39 2.54
CA ILE A 66 0.18 7.10 1.96
C ILE A 66 0.33 6.72 0.48
N GLY A 67 -0.29 5.61 0.10
CA GLY A 67 -0.55 5.25 -1.30
C GLY A 67 -2.03 5.36 -1.64
N THR A 68 -2.34 5.65 -2.91
CA THR A 68 -3.72 5.58 -3.43
C THR A 68 -3.86 4.35 -4.30
N CYS A 69 -4.37 3.26 -3.73
CA CYS A 69 -4.39 1.97 -4.40
C CYS A 69 -5.76 1.63 -4.98
N PHE A 70 -5.78 1.16 -6.21
CA PHE A 70 -6.98 0.68 -6.90
C PHE A 70 -7.31 -0.76 -6.50
N ASN A 71 -8.51 -0.98 -5.98
CA ASN A 71 -9.03 -2.31 -5.69
C ASN A 71 -9.72 -2.90 -6.94
N PRO A 72 -9.21 -4.00 -7.52
CA PRO A 72 -9.79 -4.61 -8.72
C PRO A 72 -11.16 -5.26 -8.48
N GLN A 73 -11.55 -5.55 -7.23
CA GLN A 73 -12.84 -6.19 -6.93
C GLN A 73 -14.02 -5.23 -7.05
N ASP A 74 -13.91 -4.05 -6.46
CA ASP A 74 -14.98 -3.04 -6.45
C ASP A 74 -14.72 -1.86 -7.40
N ARG A 75 -13.53 -1.83 -8.02
CA ARG A 75 -13.05 -0.82 -8.95
C ARG A 75 -12.99 0.58 -8.35
N ARG A 76 -12.73 0.69 -7.05
CA ARG A 76 -12.54 1.95 -6.32
C ARG A 76 -11.09 2.12 -5.90
N SER A 77 -10.69 3.36 -5.69
CA SER A 77 -9.38 3.69 -5.13
C SER A 77 -9.52 3.97 -3.63
N TYR A 78 -8.52 3.55 -2.87
CA TYR A 78 -8.46 3.72 -1.42
C TYR A 78 -7.14 4.35 -1.00
N LEU A 79 -7.20 5.17 0.04
CA LEU A 79 -6.01 5.65 0.73
C LEU A 79 -5.52 4.54 1.67
N ILE A 80 -4.30 4.09 1.42
CA ILE A 80 -3.60 3.09 2.23
C ILE A 80 -2.52 3.80 3.03
N ALA A 81 -2.60 3.73 4.36
CA ALA A 81 -1.52 4.10 5.24
C ALA A 81 -0.60 2.90 5.46
N TYR A 82 0.63 3.01 4.97
CA TYR A 82 1.66 2.01 5.22
C TYR A 82 2.38 2.35 6.52
N ARG A 83 2.19 1.49 7.52
CA ARG A 83 2.80 1.68 8.84
C ARG A 83 3.84 0.60 9.05
N ASP A 84 5.04 1.04 9.36
CA ASP A 84 6.10 0.14 9.79
C ASP A 84 5.77 -0.45 11.15
N CYS A 85 6.13 -1.71 11.30
CA CYS A 85 6.29 -2.38 12.58
C CYS A 85 7.76 -2.35 12.95
N CYS A 86 8.05 -1.83 14.14
CA CYS A 86 9.40 -1.40 14.50
C CYS A 86 9.89 -2.05 15.80
N GLY A 87 11.19 -1.93 16.08
CA GLY A 87 11.80 -2.37 17.34
C GLY A 87 12.39 -3.77 17.34
N GLN A 88 12.37 -4.46 16.20
CA GLN A 88 13.07 -5.71 15.95
C GLN A 88 13.75 -5.66 14.57
N ASP A 89 14.70 -6.56 14.34
CA ASP A 89 15.37 -6.69 13.04
C ASP A 89 14.39 -7.02 11.91
N ALA A 90 14.77 -6.73 10.66
CA ALA A 90 13.98 -7.03 9.48
C ALA A 90 13.57 -8.52 9.43
N CYS A 91 12.28 -8.80 9.21
CA CYS A 91 11.79 -10.19 9.25
C CYS A 91 12.26 -11.06 8.07
N ASN A 92 12.67 -10.46 6.95
CA ASN A 92 13.31 -11.14 5.80
C ASN A 92 12.54 -12.32 5.19
N GLU A 93 11.20 -12.27 5.18
CA GLU A 93 10.34 -13.29 4.54
C GLU A 93 9.94 -12.88 3.11
N MET A 94 8.83 -12.14 2.93
CA MET A 94 8.40 -11.63 1.63
C MET A 94 8.72 -10.14 1.49
N ASN A 95 9.74 -9.82 0.69
CA ASN A 95 10.12 -8.44 0.39
C ASN A 95 9.45 -7.95 -0.90
N CYS A 96 8.80 -6.79 -0.82
CA CYS A 96 8.08 -6.18 -1.92
C CYS A 96 8.50 -4.71 -2.06
N LEU A 97 8.72 -4.29 -3.30
CA LEU A 97 8.87 -2.88 -3.65
C LEU A 97 7.87 -2.55 -4.74
N SER A 98 7.01 -1.59 -4.48
CA SER A 98 6.07 -1.02 -5.46
C SER A 98 6.00 0.48 -5.25
N THR A 99 5.88 1.23 -6.35
CA THR A 99 6.10 2.68 -6.37
C THR A 99 4.96 3.43 -7.07
N ASP A 100 3.74 2.88 -7.03
CA ASP A 100 2.59 3.52 -7.67
C ASP A 100 2.21 4.82 -6.95
N GLY A 101 2.40 5.95 -7.63
CA GLY A 101 2.20 7.28 -7.05
C GLY A 101 3.24 7.69 -6.00
N GLU A 102 4.35 6.95 -5.89
CA GLU A 102 5.49 7.31 -5.04
C GLU A 102 6.11 8.64 -5.50
N LEU A 103 6.58 9.45 -4.55
CA LEU A 103 7.20 10.75 -4.81
C LEU A 103 8.51 10.87 -4.03
N PRO A 104 9.50 11.63 -4.52
CA PRO A 104 10.78 11.79 -3.84
C PRO A 104 10.66 12.34 -2.40
N THR A 105 11.71 12.14 -1.60
CA THR A 105 11.79 12.49 -0.16
C THR A 105 11.34 13.91 0.23
N TYR A 106 11.40 14.91 -0.66
CA TYR A 106 10.88 16.26 -0.39
C TYR A 106 9.33 16.35 -0.42
N ARG A 107 8.64 15.23 -0.71
CA ARG A 107 7.19 15.00 -0.59
C ARG A 107 6.96 13.77 0.29
N PRO A 108 7.40 13.80 1.57
CA PRO A 108 7.56 12.61 2.39
C PRO A 108 6.27 11.81 2.56
N GLN A 109 5.10 12.46 2.56
CA GLN A 109 3.81 11.77 2.71
C GLN A 109 3.53 10.68 1.66
N SER A 110 4.28 10.64 0.56
CA SER A 110 4.19 9.62 -0.49
C SER A 110 5.56 9.04 -0.87
N ASN A 111 6.57 9.14 0.00
CA ASN A 111 7.89 8.54 -0.20
C ASN A 111 8.02 7.28 0.68
N ASN A 112 8.34 6.15 0.06
CA ASN A 112 8.43 4.85 0.73
C ASN A 112 9.86 4.45 1.10
N ASP A 113 10.88 5.20 0.69
CA ASP A 113 12.29 4.94 1.07
C ASP A 113 12.60 5.32 2.53
N ILE A 114 11.74 6.12 3.18
CA ILE A 114 11.91 6.55 4.58
C ILE A 114 11.51 5.41 5.51
N ILE A 115 12.32 5.15 6.54
CA ILE A 115 11.89 4.30 7.66
C ILE A 115 10.87 5.07 8.52
N TRP A 116 9.60 4.72 8.40
CA TRP A 116 8.46 5.37 9.03
C TRP A 116 8.23 4.90 10.47
N CYS A 117 9.29 4.69 11.24
CA CYS A 117 9.23 4.28 12.66
C CYS A 117 9.13 5.45 13.65
N PHE A 118 8.73 6.65 13.21
CA PHE A 118 8.63 7.81 14.09
C PHE A 118 7.58 7.59 15.19
N GLY A 119 7.99 7.65 16.45
CA GLY A 119 7.09 7.52 17.61
C GLY A 119 6.98 6.10 18.20
N THR A 120 7.70 5.10 17.70
CA THR A 120 7.70 3.72 18.23
C THR A 120 8.74 3.45 19.32
N GLY A 121 9.62 4.43 19.61
CA GLY A 121 10.74 4.28 20.55
C GLY A 121 11.98 3.61 19.98
N SER A 122 11.91 3.02 18.77
CA SER A 122 13.04 2.43 18.06
C SER A 122 12.89 2.59 16.54
N LEU A 123 13.97 3.00 15.86
CA LEU A 123 13.99 3.16 14.39
C LEU A 123 14.38 1.87 13.65
N LEU A 124 14.43 0.73 14.34
CA LEU A 124 14.69 -0.56 13.71
C LEU A 124 13.45 -1.03 12.96
N TYR A 125 13.56 -1.17 11.64
CA TYR A 125 12.49 -1.63 10.76
C TYR A 125 12.37 -3.17 10.77
N ASN A 126 11.14 -3.69 10.93
CA ASN A 126 10.86 -5.12 10.80
C ASN A 126 10.11 -5.45 9.50
N CYS A 127 8.93 -4.85 9.31
CA CYS A 127 8.00 -5.07 8.20
C CYS A 127 7.01 -3.90 8.05
N SER A 128 6.28 -3.86 6.93
CA SER A 128 5.25 -2.86 6.62
C SER A 128 3.84 -3.47 6.60
N THR A 129 2.88 -2.77 7.18
CA THR A 129 1.43 -3.03 7.06
C THR A 129 0.80 -2.17 5.97
N ALA A 130 -0.45 -2.44 5.57
CA ALA A 130 -1.20 -1.71 4.55
C ALA A 130 -2.66 -1.45 5.01
N VAL A 131 -2.82 -0.44 5.87
CA VAL A 131 -4.09 -0.11 6.54
C VAL A 131 -4.95 0.80 5.64
N ILE A 132 -6.21 0.43 5.37
CA ILE A 132 -7.15 1.35 4.71
C ILE A 132 -7.51 2.47 5.69
N VAL A 133 -7.34 3.73 5.28
CA VAL A 133 -7.72 4.91 6.07
C VAL A 133 -8.84 5.74 5.44
N GLY A 134 -9.20 5.45 4.18
CA GLY A 134 -10.34 6.10 3.52
C GLY A 134 -10.48 5.68 2.06
N THR A 135 -11.55 6.16 1.43
CA THR A 135 -11.73 6.11 -0.03
C THR A 135 -11.04 7.31 -0.67
N ALA A 136 -10.42 7.11 -1.83
CA ALA A 136 -9.96 8.19 -2.70
C ALA A 136 -11.03 8.38 -3.78
N GLU A 137 -11.78 9.48 -3.72
CA GLU A 137 -12.77 9.87 -4.73
C GLU A 137 -12.13 10.57 -5.93
#